data_AF-A0A9E3RXR4-F1
#
_entry.id   AF-A0A9E3RXR4-F1
#
_cell.length_a   1.000
_cell.length_b   1.000
_cell.length_c   1.000
_cell.angle_alpha   90.00
_cell.angle_beta   90.00
_cell.angle_gamma   90.00
#
_symmetry.space_group_name_H-M   'P 1'
#
loop_
_entity.id
_entity.type
_entity.pdbx_description
1 polymer ?
#
loop_
_entity_poly.entity_id
_entity_poly.type
_entity_poly.pdbx_seq_one_letter_code
_entity_poly.pdbx_strand_id
1 'polypeptide(L)'
;MAGAILRTMAIITTVAVFSALWCRGPLKNWQCAQNLEQIGAALQTYAQHDKSGDYAPMSRTPGCLMFSPKALGSEAMQKAPLLISYVHPHRSVLERRCTNASLYVFDDNSYWYLGFAFANERSANEWLEACKEAAQHREPVNDFEREARHGGSCEWRSKRAISSRLATGRWAGFRASNEIVYAHLKENIGDTLSPFDDGREKEAYFKSIIPVMVERPELHGNGGHVLYLDGHVEFVPYPGQFPMTQKFIEGLRSLDRLPN
;
A
#
# COMPACT_ATOMS: atom_id res chain seq x y z
N MET A 1 -53.31 -23.51 17.55
CA MET A 1 -52.61 -23.02 16.35
C MET A 1 -51.81 -21.73 16.59
N ALA A 2 -52.37 -20.67 17.19
CA ALA A 2 -51.66 -19.40 17.42
C ALA A 2 -50.31 -19.53 18.16
N GLY A 3 -50.22 -20.38 19.19
CA GLY A 3 -48.97 -20.59 19.93
C GLY A 3 -47.83 -21.24 19.13
N ALA A 4 -48.16 -22.08 18.13
CA ALA A 4 -47.15 -22.68 17.26
C ALA A 4 -46.59 -21.64 16.28
N ILE A 5 -47.46 -20.79 15.73
CA ILE A 5 -47.06 -19.70 14.81
C ILE A 5 -46.12 -18.71 15.52
N LEU A 6 -46.43 -18.32 16.77
CA LEU A 6 -45.60 -17.43 17.57
C LEU A 6 -44.19 -17.99 17.84
N ARG A 7 -44.09 -19.30 18.15
CA ARG A 7 -42.79 -19.96 18.36
C ARG A 7 -41.95 -20.00 17.08
N THR A 8 -42.56 -20.34 15.95
CA THR A 8 -41.86 -20.36 14.66
C THR A 8 -41.35 -18.98 14.27
N MET A 9 -42.16 -17.93 14.44
CA MET A 9 -41.73 -16.56 14.16
C MET A 9 -40.57 -16.12 15.05
N ALA A 10 -40.62 -16.42 16.36
CA ALA A 10 -39.52 -16.09 17.28
C ALA A 10 -38.19 -16.78 16.88
N ILE A 11 -38.24 -18.04 16.44
CA ILE A 11 -37.07 -18.77 15.95
C ILE A 11 -36.50 -18.12 14.68
N ILE A 12 -37.36 -17.84 13.69
CA ILE A 12 -36.94 -17.21 12.43
C ILE A 12 -36.30 -15.84 12.69
N THR A 13 -36.92 -14.99 13.52
CA THR A 13 -36.37 -13.68 13.86
C THR A 13 -35.02 -13.80 14.56
N THR A 14 -34.87 -14.76 15.48
CA THR A 14 -33.61 -14.97 16.19
C THR A 14 -32.49 -15.39 15.24
N VAL A 15 -32.77 -16.34 14.33
CA VAL A 15 -31.81 -16.77 13.30
C VAL A 15 -31.45 -15.60 12.39
N ALA A 16 -32.42 -14.83 11.91
CA ALA A 16 -32.19 -13.69 11.03
C ALA A 16 -31.34 -12.60 11.69
N VAL A 17 -31.60 -12.26 12.95
CA VAL A 17 -30.80 -11.28 13.72
C VAL A 17 -29.37 -11.80 13.93
N PHE A 18 -29.21 -13.08 14.28
CA PHE A 18 -27.90 -13.68 14.48
C PHE A 18 -27.08 -13.70 13.18
N SER A 19 -27.68 -14.12 12.06
CA SER A 19 -27.05 -14.06 10.74
C SER A 19 -26.68 -12.63 10.35
N ALA A 20 -27.57 -11.65 10.56
CA ALA A 20 -27.27 -10.25 10.26
C ALA A 20 -26.11 -9.71 11.11
N LEU A 21 -26.00 -10.11 12.38
CA LEU A 21 -24.88 -9.74 13.24
C LEU A 21 -23.57 -10.40 12.79
N TRP A 22 -23.62 -11.69 12.42
CA TRP A 22 -22.45 -12.44 11.97
C TRP A 22 -21.92 -11.94 10.61
N CYS A 23 -22.81 -11.47 9.73
CA CYS A 23 -22.43 -10.96 8.41
C CYS A 23 -21.79 -9.56 8.44
N ARG A 24 -21.87 -8.80 9.55
CA ARG A 24 -21.32 -7.44 9.62
C ARG A 24 -19.80 -7.37 9.55
N GLY A 25 -19.10 -8.33 10.15
CA GLY A 25 -17.64 -8.40 10.10
C GLY A 25 -17.12 -8.67 8.68
N PRO A 26 -17.54 -9.78 8.05
CA PRO A 26 -17.14 -10.11 6.69
C PRO A 26 -17.46 -9.02 5.67
N LEU A 27 -18.61 -8.34 5.80
CA LEU A 27 -18.99 -7.26 4.89
C LEU A 27 -18.00 -6.09 4.95
N LYS A 28 -17.58 -5.67 6.14
CA LYS A 28 -16.61 -4.57 6.28
C LYS A 28 -15.25 -4.93 5.71
N ASN A 29 -14.78 -6.16 5.94
CA ASN A 29 -13.52 -6.63 5.37
C ASN A 29 -13.58 -6.61 3.85
N TRP A 30 -14.65 -7.16 3.26
CA TRP A 30 -14.87 -7.14 1.82
C TRP A 30 -14.90 -5.72 1.24
N GLN A 31 -15.52 -4.77 1.95
CA GLN A 31 -15.53 -3.37 1.52
C GLN A 31 -14.15 -2.69 1.57
N CYS A 32 -13.29 -3.05 2.52
CA CYS A 32 -11.90 -2.56 2.57
C CYS A 32 -11.08 -3.12 1.41
N ALA A 33 -11.26 -4.41 1.07
CA ALA A 33 -10.63 -5.02 -0.09
C ALA A 33 -11.06 -4.32 -1.40
N GLN A 34 -12.37 -4.14 -1.59
CA GLN A 34 -12.93 -3.43 -2.74
C GLN A 34 -12.41 -1.98 -2.85
N ASN A 35 -12.21 -1.29 -1.72
CA ASN A 35 -11.61 0.03 -1.71
C ASN A 35 -10.19 0.01 -2.29
N LEU A 36 -9.35 -0.90 -1.81
CA LEU A 36 -7.98 -1.07 -2.31
C LEU A 36 -7.93 -1.50 -3.78
N GLU A 37 -8.83 -2.37 -4.24
CA GLU A 37 -8.92 -2.74 -5.66
C GLU A 37 -9.19 -1.51 -6.54
N GLN A 38 -10.11 -0.63 -6.12
CA GLN A 38 -10.41 0.60 -6.85
C GLN A 38 -9.23 1.58 -6.86
N ILE A 39 -8.49 1.66 -5.76
CA ILE A 39 -7.25 2.45 -5.69
C ILE A 39 -6.18 1.87 -6.61
N GLY A 40 -6.01 0.56 -6.61
CA GLY A 40 -5.10 -0.15 -7.50
C GLY A 40 -5.40 0.12 -8.96
N ALA A 41 -6.69 0.04 -9.35
CA ALA A 41 -7.11 0.40 -10.70
C ALA A 41 -6.79 1.86 -11.07
N ALA A 42 -6.98 2.80 -10.13
CA ALA A 42 -6.63 4.20 -10.35
C ALA A 42 -5.11 4.43 -10.51
N LEU A 43 -4.29 3.74 -9.71
CA LEU A 43 -2.83 3.78 -9.81
C LEU A 43 -2.32 3.16 -11.11
N GLN A 44 -2.90 2.03 -11.54
CA GLN A 44 -2.60 1.41 -12.83
C GLN A 44 -2.98 2.32 -14.00
N THR A 45 -4.15 2.96 -13.93
CA THR A 45 -4.59 3.94 -14.94
C THR A 45 -3.60 5.12 -15.01
N TYR A 46 -3.17 5.64 -13.85
CA TYR A 46 -2.14 6.69 -13.80
C TYR A 46 -0.85 6.23 -14.49
N ALA A 47 -0.33 5.05 -14.14
CA ALA A 47 0.89 4.53 -14.73
C ALA A 47 0.79 4.31 -16.25
N GLN A 48 -0.39 3.93 -16.77
CA GLN A 48 -0.62 3.79 -18.21
C GLN A 48 -0.61 5.13 -18.95
N HIS A 49 -1.07 6.20 -18.31
CA HIS A 49 -1.10 7.55 -18.90
C HIS A 49 0.22 8.30 -18.73
N ASP A 50 0.98 7.99 -17.69
CA ASP A 50 2.31 8.54 -17.48
C ASP A 50 3.28 7.97 -18.52
N LYS A 51 3.99 8.85 -19.24
CA LYS A 51 4.90 8.43 -20.32
C LYS A 51 6.05 7.56 -19.81
N SER A 52 6.38 7.63 -18.52
CA SER A 52 7.43 6.82 -17.89
C SER A 52 6.92 5.43 -17.49
N GLY A 53 5.61 5.24 -17.42
CA GLY A 53 5.02 4.08 -16.76
C GLY A 53 5.06 4.17 -15.24
N ASP A 54 5.33 5.34 -14.65
CA ASP A 54 5.56 5.43 -13.21
C ASP A 54 4.24 5.42 -12.42
N TYR A 55 4.20 4.76 -11.26
CA TYR A 55 3.08 4.96 -10.32
C TYR A 55 3.11 6.37 -9.73
N ALA A 56 1.99 6.77 -9.10
CA ALA A 56 1.85 8.09 -8.51
C ALA A 56 2.99 8.38 -7.49
N PRO A 57 3.70 9.52 -7.59
CA PRO A 57 4.79 9.83 -6.68
C PRO A 57 4.29 9.95 -5.23
N MET A 58 5.12 9.51 -4.28
CA MET A 58 4.87 9.69 -2.85
C MET A 58 4.75 11.18 -2.50
N SER A 59 3.92 11.50 -1.49
CA SER A 59 3.73 12.84 -0.93
C SER A 59 5.05 13.40 -0.44
N ARG A 60 5.26 14.71 -0.65
CA ARG A 60 6.42 15.46 -0.12
C ARG A 60 6.25 15.88 1.33
N THR A 61 5.06 15.67 1.89
CA THR A 61 4.78 16.02 3.29
C THR A 61 5.52 15.03 4.18
N PRO A 62 6.43 15.48 5.07
CA PRO A 62 7.08 14.58 6.03
C PRO A 62 6.04 13.80 6.82
N GLY A 63 6.34 12.55 7.19
CA GLY A 63 5.42 11.66 7.91
C GLY A 63 4.25 11.12 7.07
N CYS A 64 3.99 11.64 5.86
CA CYS A 64 2.87 11.24 5.03
C CYS A 64 3.27 10.14 4.03
N LEU A 65 3.10 8.89 4.43
CA LEU A 65 3.31 7.71 3.57
C LEU A 65 2.09 7.46 2.67
N MET A 66 1.78 8.44 1.82
CA MET A 66 0.71 8.39 0.85
C MET A 66 1.19 8.99 -0.47
N PHE A 67 0.61 8.66 -1.62
CA PHE A 67 0.95 9.36 -2.86
C PHE A 67 0.37 10.78 -2.90
N SER A 68 0.93 11.62 -3.78
CA SER A 68 0.51 13.01 -3.93
C SER A 68 -0.92 13.09 -4.50
N PRO A 69 -1.84 13.79 -3.82
CA PRO A 69 -3.19 14.04 -4.32
C PRO A 69 -3.25 14.63 -5.72
N LYS A 70 -2.25 15.43 -6.07
CA LYS A 70 -2.16 16.14 -7.35
C LYS A 70 -1.77 15.21 -8.50
N ALA A 71 -1.22 14.02 -8.19
CA ALA A 71 -0.79 13.07 -9.20
C ALA A 71 -1.98 12.30 -9.79
N LEU A 72 -2.87 11.79 -8.95
CA LEU A 72 -4.11 11.21 -9.43
C LEU A 72 -5.04 12.35 -9.85
N GLY A 73 -5.09 12.63 -11.15
CA GLY A 73 -5.95 13.69 -11.70
C GLY A 73 -7.40 13.56 -11.23
N SER A 74 -8.14 14.68 -11.32
CA SER A 74 -9.51 14.78 -10.80
C SER A 74 -10.45 13.68 -11.30
N GLU A 75 -10.28 13.18 -12.53
CA GLU A 75 -11.14 12.16 -13.12
C GLU A 75 -10.94 10.76 -12.52
N ALA A 76 -9.69 10.35 -12.31
CA ALA A 76 -9.39 9.08 -11.64
C ALA A 76 -9.85 9.11 -10.18
N MET A 77 -9.73 10.27 -9.54
CA MET A 77 -10.13 10.49 -8.14
C MET A 77 -11.64 10.67 -7.93
N GLN A 78 -12.37 11.22 -8.90
CA GLN A 78 -13.83 11.37 -8.80
C GLN A 78 -14.56 10.02 -8.66
N LYS A 79 -13.93 8.94 -9.12
CA LYS A 79 -14.48 7.58 -9.07
C LYS A 79 -13.99 6.77 -7.89
N ALA A 80 -12.85 7.14 -7.30
CA ALA A 80 -12.30 6.45 -6.14
C ALA A 80 -13.06 6.92 -4.89
N PRO A 81 -13.81 6.04 -4.21
CA PRO A 81 -14.34 6.36 -2.90
C PRO A 81 -13.17 6.69 -1.96
N LEU A 82 -13.54 7.42 -0.94
CA LEU A 82 -12.68 7.90 0.13
C LEU A 82 -11.66 6.83 0.52
N LEU A 83 -10.38 7.21 0.58
CA LEU A 83 -9.25 6.34 0.94
C LEU A 83 -9.23 6.04 2.44
N ILE A 84 -10.41 5.84 3.01
CA ILE A 84 -10.68 5.61 4.41
C ILE A 84 -11.16 4.17 4.50
N SER A 85 -10.50 3.38 5.35
CA SER A 85 -10.94 2.02 5.62
C SER A 85 -12.36 1.99 6.19
N TYR A 86 -13.17 1.00 5.77
CA TYR A 86 -14.56 0.89 6.22
C TYR A 86 -14.68 0.60 7.72
N VAL A 87 -13.62 0.07 8.32
CA VAL A 87 -13.52 -0.18 9.77
C VAL A 87 -12.90 0.99 10.53
N HIS A 88 -12.48 2.07 9.86
CA HIS A 88 -11.83 3.20 10.53
C HIS A 88 -12.75 3.84 11.59
N PRO A 89 -12.31 3.99 12.85
CA PRO A 89 -13.17 4.41 13.97
C PRO A 89 -13.76 5.81 13.77
N HIS A 90 -13.04 6.69 13.07
CA HIS A 90 -13.48 8.06 12.79
C HIS A 90 -14.00 8.26 11.37
N ARG A 91 -14.36 7.18 10.66
CA ARG A 91 -14.78 7.24 9.26
C ARG A 91 -15.81 8.35 9.00
N SER A 92 -16.94 8.38 9.71
CA SER A 92 -17.98 9.40 9.48
C SER A 92 -17.50 10.85 9.64
N VAL A 93 -16.51 11.11 10.51
CA VAL A 93 -15.90 12.44 10.68
C VAL A 93 -15.01 12.75 9.48
N LEU A 94 -14.19 11.78 9.08
CA LEU A 94 -13.32 11.91 7.91
C LEU A 94 -14.17 12.12 6.66
N GLU A 95 -15.18 11.29 6.39
CA GLU A 95 -16.08 11.43 5.22
C GLU A 95 -16.71 12.82 5.13
N ARG A 96 -17.19 13.38 6.26
CA ARG A 96 -17.73 14.76 6.30
C ARG A 96 -16.70 15.85 6.00
N ARG A 97 -15.43 15.63 6.35
CA ARG A 97 -14.35 16.57 5.97
C ARG A 97 -14.13 16.54 4.46
N CYS A 98 -14.26 15.37 3.86
CA CYS A 98 -14.07 15.17 2.43
C CYS A 98 -15.17 15.79 1.57
N THR A 99 -16.41 15.84 2.05
CA THR A 99 -17.51 16.48 1.32
C THR A 99 -17.41 18.00 1.29
N ASN A 100 -16.71 18.60 2.27
CA ASN A 100 -16.69 20.05 2.46
C ASN A 100 -15.43 20.72 1.90
N ALA A 101 -14.31 20.00 1.86
CA ALA A 101 -13.11 20.48 1.20
C ALA A 101 -13.14 19.97 -0.25
N SER A 102 -13.03 20.84 -1.25
CA SER A 102 -12.74 20.47 -2.65
C SER A 102 -11.35 19.82 -2.82
N LEU A 103 -10.75 19.36 -1.73
CA LEU A 103 -9.49 18.67 -1.64
C LEU A 103 -9.82 17.22 -1.38
N TYR A 104 -9.53 16.37 -2.36
CA TYR A 104 -9.47 14.93 -2.24
C TYR A 104 -8.76 14.56 -0.93
N VAL A 105 -9.49 14.02 0.03
CA VAL A 105 -8.92 13.68 1.35
C VAL A 105 -8.40 12.26 1.26
N PHE A 106 -7.11 12.19 1.07
CA PHE A 106 -6.31 11.03 1.36
C PHE A 106 -6.30 10.89 2.87
N ASP A 107 -6.83 9.78 3.38
CA ASP A 107 -6.60 9.42 4.76
C ASP A 107 -5.30 8.62 4.83
N ASP A 108 -4.23 9.27 5.27
CA ASP A 108 -2.96 8.62 5.58
C ASP A 108 -3.04 7.74 6.83
N ASN A 109 -4.17 7.73 7.54
CA ASN A 109 -4.40 6.91 8.74
C ASN A 109 -5.09 5.57 8.44
N SER A 110 -5.43 5.28 7.19
CA SER A 110 -6.04 3.99 6.83
C SER A 110 -5.04 3.04 6.16
N TYR A 111 -4.17 3.58 5.31
CA TYR A 111 -3.25 2.80 4.49
C TYR A 111 -1.88 3.48 4.44
N TRP A 112 -0.84 2.68 4.26
CA TRP A 112 0.47 3.14 3.83
C TRP A 112 0.65 2.87 2.35
N TYR A 113 0.98 3.91 1.57
CA TYR A 113 1.47 3.76 0.21
C TYR A 113 3.00 3.66 0.23
N LEU A 114 3.53 2.59 -0.36
CA LEU A 114 4.95 2.29 -0.30
C LEU A 114 5.77 3.08 -1.32
N GLY A 115 5.19 3.46 -2.47
CA GLY A 115 5.87 4.22 -3.53
C GLY A 115 7.04 3.51 -4.23
N PHE A 116 7.47 2.36 -3.73
CA PHE A 116 8.59 1.56 -4.23
C PHE A 116 8.21 0.08 -4.22
N ALA A 117 8.80 -0.68 -5.14
CA ALA A 117 8.63 -2.13 -5.22
C ALA A 117 9.61 -2.83 -4.27
N PHE A 118 9.07 -3.59 -3.32
CA PHE A 118 9.88 -4.38 -2.38
C PHE A 118 9.63 -5.87 -2.60
N ALA A 119 10.66 -6.58 -3.04
CA ALA A 119 10.62 -8.02 -3.23
C ALA A 119 10.62 -8.81 -1.93
N ASN A 120 11.12 -8.23 -0.85
CA ASN A 120 11.28 -8.89 0.44
C ASN A 120 11.42 -7.87 1.58
N GLU A 121 11.28 -8.36 2.81
CA GLU A 121 11.38 -7.56 4.03
C GLU A 121 12.75 -6.88 4.20
N ARG A 122 13.83 -7.49 3.71
CA ARG A 122 15.18 -6.93 3.87
C ARG A 122 15.29 -5.59 3.14
N SER A 123 14.94 -5.56 1.85
CA SER A 123 15.01 -4.34 1.06
C SER A 123 14.06 -3.27 1.60
N ALA A 124 12.85 -3.67 2.01
CA ALA A 124 11.88 -2.77 2.61
C ALA A 124 12.39 -2.11 3.90
N ASN A 125 13.06 -2.87 4.77
CA ASN A 125 13.67 -2.32 5.98
C ASN A 125 14.86 -1.40 5.68
N GLU A 126 15.68 -1.72 4.68
CA GLU A 126 16.78 -0.82 4.25
C GLU A 126 16.24 0.54 3.79
N TRP A 127 15.11 0.54 3.07
CA TRP A 127 14.41 1.77 2.69
C TRP A 127 13.84 2.51 3.91
N LEU A 128 13.22 1.81 4.86
CA LEU A 128 12.70 2.43 6.09
C LEU A 128 13.81 3.14 6.89
N GLU A 129 14.99 2.52 7.02
CA GLU A 129 16.13 3.15 7.71
C GLU A 129 16.62 4.39 6.96
N ALA A 130 16.69 4.34 5.62
CA ALA A 130 17.03 5.51 4.82
C ALA A 130 16.00 6.65 5.00
N CYS A 131 14.70 6.32 5.07
CA CYS A 131 13.64 7.30 5.34
C CYS A 131 13.80 7.98 6.70
N LYS A 132 14.15 7.20 7.74
CA LYS A 132 14.41 7.74 9.08
C LYS A 132 15.63 8.66 9.10
N GLU A 133 16.71 8.27 8.45
CA GLU A 133 17.93 9.09 8.32
C GLU A 133 17.60 10.41 7.61
N ALA A 134 16.93 10.38 6.47
CA ALA A 134 16.51 11.57 5.74
C ALA A 134 15.65 12.51 6.60
N ALA A 135 14.70 11.94 7.35
CA ALA A 135 13.85 12.72 8.25
C ALA A 135 14.61 13.38 9.40
N GLN A 136 15.64 12.73 9.96
CA GLN A 136 16.51 13.33 10.97
C GLN A 136 17.25 14.57 10.42
N HIS A 137 17.54 14.59 9.12
CA HIS A 137 18.17 15.70 8.41
C HIS A 137 17.18 16.73 7.84
N ARG A 138 15.87 16.56 8.06
CA ARG A 138 14.79 17.37 7.45
C ARG A 138 14.81 17.36 5.93
N GLU A 139 15.28 16.27 5.34
CA GLU A 139 15.22 16.05 3.91
C GLU A 139 13.89 15.40 3.52
N PRO A 140 13.36 15.66 2.32
CA PRO A 140 12.13 15.02 1.88
C PRO A 140 12.38 13.53 1.69
N VAL A 141 11.59 12.70 2.37
CA VAL A 141 11.67 11.23 2.31
C VAL A 141 11.43 10.68 0.90
N ASN A 142 10.81 11.46 0.00
CA ASN A 142 10.57 11.05 -1.38
C ASN A 142 11.60 11.58 -2.39
N ASP A 143 12.66 12.26 -1.95
CA ASP A 143 13.66 12.86 -2.85
C ASP A 143 14.84 11.93 -3.17
N PHE A 144 14.75 10.64 -2.82
CA PHE A 144 15.77 9.63 -3.17
C PHE A 144 16.04 9.55 -4.68
N GLU A 145 15.08 9.92 -5.52
CA GLU A 145 15.24 9.95 -6.98
C GLU A 145 16.11 11.11 -7.49
N ARG A 146 16.16 12.24 -6.77
CA ARG A 146 16.83 13.46 -7.26
C ARG A 146 18.35 13.37 -7.12
N GLU A 147 18.86 12.66 -6.14
CA GLU A 147 20.30 12.39 -6.03
C GLU A 147 20.83 11.46 -7.12
N ALA A 148 20.01 10.51 -7.60
CA ALA A 148 20.39 9.58 -8.66
C ALA A 148 20.57 10.27 -10.03
N ARG A 149 19.86 11.38 -10.29
CA ARG A 149 19.88 12.08 -11.59
C ARG A 149 20.97 13.15 -11.72
N HIS A 150 21.53 13.65 -10.62
CA HIS A 150 22.38 14.86 -10.66
C HIS A 150 23.86 14.65 -10.35
N GLY A 151 24.35 13.41 -10.13
CA GLY A 151 25.79 13.14 -9.99
C GLY A 151 26.50 13.99 -8.93
N GLY A 152 25.76 14.51 -7.93
CA GLY A 152 26.23 15.53 -6.99
C GLY A 152 27.07 14.95 -5.85
N SER A 153 28.26 15.52 -5.67
CA SER A 153 29.28 15.12 -4.69
C SER A 153 29.01 15.58 -3.24
N CYS A 154 27.80 15.36 -2.70
CA CYS A 154 27.56 15.57 -1.27
C CYS A 154 27.86 14.29 -0.47
N GLU A 155 29.12 14.14 -0.12
CA GLU A 155 29.71 13.02 0.62
C GLU A 155 29.24 12.99 2.10
N TRP A 156 28.13 12.31 2.41
CA TRP A 156 27.79 11.91 3.78
C TRP A 156 27.46 10.40 3.88
N ARG A 157 27.69 9.86 5.08
CA ARG A 157 28.23 8.51 5.40
C ARG A 157 27.34 7.28 5.15
N SER A 158 26.24 7.39 4.42
CA SER A 158 25.44 6.26 3.91
C SER A 158 25.70 5.95 2.42
N LYS A 159 26.51 6.78 1.73
CA LYS A 159 26.75 6.72 0.27
C LYS A 159 27.40 5.44 -0.28
N ARG A 160 28.09 4.61 0.50
CA ARG A 160 28.67 3.35 -0.07
C ARG A 160 27.66 2.21 -0.20
N ALA A 161 26.60 2.19 0.58
CA ALA A 161 25.55 1.17 0.48
C ALA A 161 24.42 1.61 -0.44
N ILE A 162 24.05 2.90 -0.42
CA ILE A 162 22.90 3.41 -1.18
C ILE A 162 23.33 3.86 -2.58
N SER A 163 24.46 4.57 -2.75
CA SER A 163 24.89 5.07 -4.05
C SER A 163 25.50 3.98 -4.95
N SER A 164 26.16 2.95 -4.40
CA SER A 164 26.57 1.79 -5.21
C SER A 164 25.37 0.96 -5.67
N ARG A 165 24.26 1.00 -4.92
CA ARG A 165 23.00 0.31 -5.26
C ARG A 165 22.14 1.13 -6.22
N LEU A 166 22.13 2.46 -6.10
CA LEU A 166 21.52 3.37 -7.09
C LEU A 166 22.28 3.37 -8.43
N ALA A 167 23.62 3.32 -8.41
CA ALA A 167 24.44 3.20 -9.62
C ALA A 167 24.29 1.85 -10.33
N THR A 168 23.82 0.81 -9.63
CA THR A 168 23.43 -0.49 -10.20
C THR A 168 21.92 -0.61 -10.47
N GLY A 169 21.13 0.49 -10.43
CA GLY A 169 19.69 0.46 -10.76
C GLY A 169 18.79 -0.18 -9.69
N ARG A 170 19.23 -0.29 -8.44
CA ARG A 170 18.56 -1.09 -7.40
C ARG A 170 17.40 -0.38 -6.69
N TRP A 171 17.18 0.91 -6.93
CA TRP A 171 16.02 1.67 -6.43
C TRP A 171 15.58 2.70 -7.47
N ALA A 172 15.02 2.24 -8.58
CA ALA A 172 14.27 3.13 -9.46
C ALA A 172 12.93 3.46 -8.78
N GLY A 173 12.43 4.68 -8.98
CA GLY A 173 11.00 4.96 -8.88
C GLY A 173 10.19 3.89 -9.62
N PHE A 174 8.91 3.79 -9.27
CA PHE A 174 8.03 2.69 -9.66
C PHE A 174 7.77 2.64 -11.18
N ARG A 175 8.76 2.29 -12.00
CA ARG A 175 8.60 2.09 -13.44
C ARG A 175 7.80 0.82 -13.68
N ALA A 176 6.62 0.95 -14.28
CA ALA A 176 5.87 -0.18 -14.82
C ALA A 176 6.57 -0.87 -16.00
N SER A 177 7.76 -0.42 -16.41
CA SER A 177 8.58 -1.15 -17.38
C SER A 177 9.06 -2.45 -16.75
N ASN A 178 8.54 -3.56 -17.27
CA ASN A 178 8.79 -4.92 -16.81
C ASN A 178 10.29 -5.23 -16.58
N GLU A 179 11.20 -4.74 -17.44
CA GLU A 179 12.63 -5.09 -17.43
C GLU A 179 13.40 -4.75 -16.13
N ILE A 180 13.10 -3.62 -15.48
CA ILE A 180 13.84 -3.18 -14.29
C ILE A 180 13.39 -3.97 -13.06
N VAL A 181 12.08 -4.19 -12.95
CA VAL A 181 11.47 -5.04 -11.92
C VAL A 181 12.12 -6.44 -12.01
N TYR A 182 12.22 -7.00 -13.21
CA TYR A 182 12.90 -8.28 -13.42
C TYR A 182 14.38 -8.29 -13.06
N ALA A 183 15.15 -7.27 -13.45
CA ALA A 183 16.57 -7.21 -13.13
C ALA A 183 16.80 -7.19 -11.61
N HIS A 184 16.03 -6.36 -10.90
CA HIS A 184 16.08 -6.28 -9.44
C HIS A 184 15.66 -7.60 -8.77
N LEU A 185 14.62 -8.25 -9.28
CA LEU A 185 14.11 -9.50 -8.70
C LEU A 185 15.04 -10.68 -8.99
N LYS A 186 15.64 -10.75 -10.18
CA LYS A 186 16.64 -11.77 -10.52
C LYS A 186 17.85 -11.71 -9.59
N GLU A 187 18.28 -10.51 -9.20
CA GLU A 187 19.37 -10.34 -8.24
C GLU A 187 19.01 -10.72 -6.80
N ASN A 188 17.75 -10.53 -6.38
CA ASN A 188 17.35 -10.64 -4.97
C ASN A 188 16.59 -11.94 -4.61
N ILE A 189 15.94 -12.57 -5.58
CA ILE A 189 15.19 -13.82 -5.39
C ILE A 189 15.99 -15.03 -5.90
N GLY A 190 17.10 -14.81 -6.63
CA GLY A 190 17.98 -15.87 -7.13
C GLY A 190 17.31 -16.75 -8.19
N ASP A 191 17.97 -17.86 -8.55
CA ASP A 191 17.45 -18.85 -9.53
C ASP A 191 16.24 -19.66 -9.02
N THR A 192 15.64 -19.27 -7.89
CA THR A 192 14.50 -19.95 -7.24
C THR A 192 13.24 -20.01 -8.12
N LEU A 193 13.23 -19.30 -9.25
CA LEU A 193 12.16 -19.31 -10.25
C LEU A 193 12.44 -20.21 -11.45
N SER A 194 13.33 -21.19 -11.27
CA SER A 194 13.54 -22.31 -12.20
C SER A 194 12.27 -23.02 -12.70
N PRO A 195 11.13 -23.12 -11.98
CA PRO A 195 9.99 -23.89 -12.50
C PRO A 195 9.16 -23.17 -13.57
N PHE A 196 9.39 -21.88 -13.84
CA PHE A 196 8.65 -21.16 -14.88
C PHE A 196 9.44 -21.15 -16.19
N ASP A 197 8.88 -21.75 -17.24
CA ASP A 197 9.52 -21.85 -18.57
C ASP A 197 9.25 -20.60 -19.44
N ASP A 198 8.15 -19.87 -19.20
CA ASP A 198 7.82 -18.60 -19.90
C ASP A 198 8.17 -17.39 -19.02
N GLY A 199 8.78 -16.37 -19.63
CA GLY A 199 9.02 -15.08 -18.98
C GLY A 199 7.72 -14.42 -18.48
N ARG A 200 6.58 -14.62 -19.16
CA ARG A 200 5.31 -14.01 -18.76
C ARG A 200 4.74 -14.56 -17.45
N GLU A 201 4.91 -15.85 -17.19
CA GLU A 201 4.46 -16.47 -15.93
C GLU A 201 5.27 -15.96 -14.74
N LYS A 202 6.58 -15.75 -14.93
CA LYS A 202 7.43 -15.09 -13.94
C LYS A 202 6.94 -13.67 -13.66
N GLU A 203 6.53 -12.92 -14.69
CA GLU A 203 5.97 -11.57 -14.51
C GLU A 203 4.78 -11.55 -13.57
N ALA A 204 3.81 -12.40 -13.89
CA ALA A 204 2.53 -12.42 -13.20
C ALA A 204 2.77 -12.78 -11.73
N TYR A 205 3.59 -13.80 -11.49
CA TYR A 205 4.00 -14.19 -10.14
C TYR A 205 4.69 -13.06 -9.38
N PHE A 206 5.59 -12.33 -10.01
CA PHE A 206 6.29 -11.24 -9.33
C PHE A 206 5.37 -10.08 -9.00
N LYS A 207 4.52 -9.68 -9.94
CA LYS A 207 3.53 -8.62 -9.71
C LYS A 207 2.55 -9.02 -8.61
N SER A 208 2.27 -10.32 -8.45
CA SER A 208 1.41 -10.84 -7.38
C SER A 208 2.07 -10.97 -6.01
N ILE A 209 3.35 -10.61 -5.83
CA ILE A 209 4.00 -10.67 -4.51
C ILE A 209 4.61 -9.33 -4.06
N ILE A 210 4.59 -8.31 -4.92
CA ILE A 210 5.13 -6.99 -4.61
C ILE A 210 4.02 -6.12 -4.02
N PRO A 211 4.09 -5.75 -2.73
CA PRO A 211 3.10 -4.89 -2.12
C PRO A 211 3.24 -3.45 -2.60
N VAL A 212 2.10 -2.80 -2.84
CA VAL A 212 1.98 -1.39 -3.25
C VAL A 212 1.38 -0.56 -2.11
N MET A 213 0.32 -1.07 -1.49
CA MET A 213 -0.30 -0.46 -0.32
C MET A 213 -0.56 -1.49 0.76
N VAL A 214 -0.40 -1.07 2.01
CA VAL A 214 -0.59 -1.90 3.19
C VAL A 214 -1.59 -1.21 4.11
N GLU A 215 -2.71 -1.87 4.39
CA GLU A 215 -3.65 -1.41 5.40
C GLU A 215 -3.05 -1.52 6.79
N ARG A 216 -3.36 -0.55 7.65
CA ARG A 216 -2.88 -0.52 9.02
C ARG A 216 -3.53 -1.64 9.85
N PRO A 217 -2.76 -2.56 10.47
CA PRO A 217 -3.32 -3.74 11.12
C PRO A 217 -4.09 -3.44 12.41
N GLU A 218 -4.04 -2.22 12.94
CA GLU A 218 -4.87 -1.80 14.07
C GLU A 218 -6.35 -1.66 13.69
N LEU A 219 -6.63 -1.51 12.40
CA LEU A 219 -7.98 -1.33 11.88
C LEU A 219 -8.74 -2.65 11.81
N HIS A 220 -8.03 -3.73 11.49
CA HIS A 220 -8.55 -5.10 11.50
C HIS A 220 -7.76 -5.89 12.54
N GLY A 221 -8.35 -6.17 13.71
CA GLY A 221 -7.62 -6.66 14.90
C GLY A 221 -6.78 -7.96 14.78
N ASN A 222 -6.68 -8.57 13.60
CA ASN A 222 -5.86 -9.75 13.31
C ASN A 222 -5.07 -9.66 11.99
N GLY A 223 -4.97 -8.51 11.32
CA GLY A 223 -4.30 -8.39 10.01
C GLY A 223 -4.65 -7.11 9.26
N GLY A 224 -4.47 -7.12 7.95
CA GLY A 224 -4.85 -6.00 7.10
C GLY A 224 -4.86 -6.40 5.63
N HIS A 225 -5.57 -5.65 4.81
CA HIS A 225 -5.53 -5.86 3.37
C HIS A 225 -4.25 -5.28 2.76
N VAL A 226 -3.68 -6.00 1.80
CA VAL A 226 -2.50 -5.60 1.04
C VAL A 226 -2.89 -5.55 -0.42
N LEU A 227 -2.65 -4.40 -1.06
CA LEU A 227 -2.75 -4.25 -2.51
C LEU A 227 -1.40 -4.59 -3.14
N TYR A 228 -1.39 -5.50 -4.11
CA TYR A 228 -0.19 -5.88 -4.84
C TYR A 228 -0.11 -5.23 -6.22
N LEU A 229 1.06 -5.37 -6.86
CA LEU A 229 1.41 -4.68 -8.10
C LEU A 229 0.56 -5.13 -9.31
N ASP A 230 0.13 -6.38 -9.36
CA ASP A 230 -0.85 -6.84 -10.38
C ASP A 230 -2.27 -6.29 -10.15
N GLY A 231 -2.51 -5.62 -9.03
CA GLY A 231 -3.78 -5.01 -8.65
C GLY A 231 -4.68 -5.89 -7.78
N HIS A 232 -4.30 -7.13 -7.47
CA HIS A 232 -5.09 -7.94 -6.56
C HIS A 232 -4.92 -7.47 -5.10
N VAL A 233 -5.90 -7.81 -4.26
CA VAL A 233 -5.91 -7.50 -2.84
C VAL A 233 -6.05 -8.77 -2.02
N GLU A 234 -5.23 -8.91 -0.99
CA GLU A 234 -5.26 -10.07 -0.07
C GLU A 234 -5.33 -9.60 1.38
N PHE A 235 -6.07 -10.31 2.22
CA PHE A 235 -5.98 -10.10 3.67
C PHE A 235 -4.82 -10.91 4.24
N VAL A 236 -3.83 -10.23 4.82
CA VAL A 236 -2.66 -10.86 5.43
C VAL A 236 -2.75 -10.75 6.96
N PRO A 237 -2.67 -11.86 7.71
CA PRO A 237 -2.68 -11.82 9.17
C PRO A 237 -1.51 -11.02 9.77
N TYR A 238 -1.72 -10.36 10.90
CA TYR A 238 -0.70 -9.64 11.66
C TYR A 238 -0.55 -10.21 13.09
N PRO A 239 0.68 -10.55 13.53
CA PRO A 239 1.89 -10.64 12.71
C PRO A 239 1.81 -11.84 11.74
N GLY A 240 2.37 -11.67 10.54
CA GLY A 240 2.36 -12.70 9.50
C GLY A 240 3.56 -12.62 8.57
N GLN A 241 3.35 -12.99 7.31
CA GLN A 241 4.37 -12.89 6.26
C GLN A 241 4.52 -11.44 5.79
N PHE A 242 5.62 -11.12 5.11
CA PHE A 242 5.83 -9.79 4.52
C PHE A 242 4.70 -9.45 3.51
N PRO A 243 4.12 -8.24 3.53
CA PRO A 243 4.51 -7.05 4.30
C PRO A 243 3.87 -6.91 5.70
N MET A 244 3.19 -7.93 6.21
CA MET A 244 2.52 -7.89 7.51
C MET A 244 3.37 -8.47 8.65
N THR A 245 4.70 -8.42 8.54
CA THR A 245 5.60 -8.82 9.64
C THR A 245 5.59 -7.77 10.74
N GLN A 246 5.85 -8.19 11.99
CA GLN A 246 5.94 -7.24 13.10
C GLN A 246 6.98 -6.15 12.85
N LYS A 247 8.17 -6.53 12.39
CA LYS A 247 9.30 -5.63 12.14
C LYS A 247 8.99 -4.57 11.09
N PHE A 248 8.42 -4.96 9.95
CA PHE A 248 8.13 -4.01 8.89
C PHE A 248 7.02 -3.03 9.28
N ILE A 249 5.94 -3.51 9.91
CA ILE A 249 4.85 -2.65 10.40
C ILE A 249 5.34 -1.68 11.47
N GLU A 250 6.18 -2.11 12.41
CA GLU A 250 6.79 -1.20 13.39
C GLU A 250 7.68 -0.15 12.72
N GLY A 251 8.37 -0.52 11.65
CA GLY A 251 9.09 0.39 10.78
C GLY A 251 8.21 1.45 10.15
N LEU A 252 7.10 1.07 9.51
CA LEU A 252 6.13 2.02 8.93
C LEU A 252 5.54 2.96 9.99
N ARG A 253 5.11 2.41 11.14
CA ARG A 253 4.62 3.20 12.28
C ARG A 253 5.63 4.23 12.78
N SER A 254 6.91 3.89 12.75
CA SER A 254 7.96 4.81 13.20
C SER A 254 8.13 6.01 12.27
N LEU A 255 7.82 5.84 10.97
CA LEU A 255 7.81 6.94 10.01
C LEU A 255 6.62 7.88 10.22
N ASP A 256 5.43 7.35 10.56
CA ASP A 256 4.26 8.19 10.88
C ASP A 256 4.46 9.10 12.10
N ARG A 257 5.37 8.70 13.01
CA ARG A 257 5.69 9.47 14.23
C ARG A 257 6.72 10.56 13.99
N LEU A 258 7.27 10.65 12.77
CA LEU A 258 8.19 11.72 12.43
C LEU A 258 7.42 13.05 12.42
N PRO A 259 8.02 14.14 12.91
CA PRO A 259 7.37 15.44 12.92
C PRO A 259 7.13 15.94 11.49
N ASN A 260 5.91 16.42 11.24
CA ASN A 260 5.52 17.10 10.00
C ASN A 260 6.15 18.49 9.88
#